data_AF-A0A417L9T3-F1
#
_entry.id   AF-A0A417L9T3-F1
#
_cell.length_a   1.000
_cell.length_b   1.000
_cell.length_c   1.000
_cell.angle_alpha   90.00
_cell.angle_beta   90.00
_cell.angle_gamma   90.00
#
_symmetry.space_group_name_H-M   'P 1'
#
loop_
_entity.id
_entity.type
_entity.pdbx_description
1 polymer ?
#
loop_
_entity_poly.entity_id
_entity_poly.type
_entity_poly.pdbx_seq_one_letter_code
_entity_poly.pdbx_strand_id
1 'polypeptide(L)'
;METKRKIRRKWKMVVAIVLVFAVMIGIGLKGEERRVEGEPEVISSIIMNNEQYLTVVANRNEIENEEEFTKLLIKMYEENSFHSVKFSTDLVDTEMVYMEVYSWRDGIKKGRHRLKMETTTKNAKYCVLFVDI
;
A
#
# COMPACT_ATOMS: atom_id res chain seq x y z
N MET A 1 -33.60 46.93 -27.60
CA MET A 1 -33.25 46.35 -26.27
C MET A 1 -33.18 44.81 -26.25
N GLU A 2 -33.83 44.10 -27.17
CA GLU A 2 -33.92 42.64 -27.15
C GLU A 2 -32.63 41.88 -27.53
N THR A 3 -31.83 42.41 -28.45
CA THR A 3 -30.57 41.82 -28.91
C THR A 3 -29.53 41.74 -27.79
N LYS A 4 -29.41 42.78 -26.96
CA LYS A 4 -28.53 42.76 -25.77
C LYS A 4 -28.94 41.69 -24.74
N ARG A 5 -30.25 41.43 -24.57
CA ARG A 5 -30.76 40.34 -23.71
C ARG A 5 -30.48 38.95 -24.29
N LYS A 6 -30.52 38.78 -25.62
CA LYS A 6 -30.17 37.51 -26.29
C LYS A 6 -28.67 37.20 -26.17
N ILE A 7 -27.81 38.20 -26.34
CA ILE A 7 -26.35 38.05 -26.21
C ILE A 7 -25.95 37.71 -24.77
N ARG A 8 -26.50 38.40 -23.77
CA ARG A 8 -26.25 38.08 -22.34
C ARG A 8 -26.68 36.66 -21.97
N ARG A 9 -27.78 36.15 -22.54
CA ARG A 9 -28.23 34.76 -22.33
C ARG A 9 -27.29 33.74 -22.97
N LYS A 10 -26.81 34.00 -24.20
CA LYS A 10 -25.82 33.14 -24.86
C LYS A 10 -24.50 33.10 -24.08
N TRP A 11 -24.01 34.23 -23.60
CA TRP A 11 -22.79 34.29 -22.77
C TRP A 11 -22.95 33.55 -21.44
N LYS A 12 -24.09 33.68 -20.76
CA LYS A 12 -24.37 32.91 -19.55
C LYS A 12 -24.39 31.39 -19.81
N MET A 13 -24.92 30.93 -20.95
CA MET A 13 -24.84 29.52 -21.33
C MET A 13 -23.41 29.06 -21.58
N VAL A 14 -22.60 29.85 -22.28
CA VAL A 14 -21.19 29.51 -22.52
C VAL A 14 -20.43 29.39 -21.20
N VAL A 15 -20.62 30.33 -20.27
CA VAL A 15 -19.99 30.28 -18.93
C VAL A 15 -20.45 29.05 -18.15
N ALA A 16 -21.74 28.70 -18.20
CA ALA A 16 -22.26 27.50 -17.55
C ALA A 16 -21.64 26.21 -18.13
N ILE A 17 -21.49 26.13 -19.45
CA ILE A 17 -20.87 24.97 -20.12
C ILE A 17 -19.39 24.84 -19.71
N VAL A 18 -18.64 25.95 -19.69
CA VAL A 18 -17.22 25.94 -19.27
C VAL A 18 -17.07 25.51 -17.81
N LEU A 19 -17.97 25.96 -16.92
CA LEU A 19 -18.00 25.53 -15.52
C LEU A 19 -18.25 24.02 -15.37
N VAL A 20 -19.20 23.47 -16.14
CA VAL A 20 -19.46 22.02 -16.14
C VAL A 20 -18.24 21.24 -16.62
N PHE A 21 -17.58 21.67 -17.70
CA PHE A 21 -16.36 21.04 -18.18
C PHE A 21 -15.20 21.13 -17.16
N ALA A 22 -15.05 22.26 -16.47
CA ALA A 22 -14.03 22.41 -15.43
C ALA A 22 -14.26 21.45 -14.25
N VAL A 23 -15.51 21.24 -13.84
CA VAL A 23 -15.86 20.26 -12.79
C VAL A 23 -15.61 18.83 -13.27
N MET A 24 -15.94 18.50 -14.52
CA MET A 24 -15.69 17.17 -15.10
C MET A 24 -14.19 16.85 -15.16
N ILE A 25 -13.34 17.81 -15.55
CA ILE A 25 -11.88 17.66 -15.56
C ILE A 25 -11.34 17.55 -14.13
N GLY A 26 -11.85 18.36 -13.19
CA GLY A 26 -11.43 18.33 -11.79
C GLY A 26 -11.75 17.03 -11.07
N ILE A 27 -12.85 16.36 -11.42
CA ILE A 27 -13.21 15.04 -10.86
C ILE A 27 -12.42 13.91 -11.54
N GLY A 28 -12.05 14.06 -12.81
CA GLY A 28 -11.30 13.06 -13.58
C GLY A 28 -9.82 12.92 -13.17
N LEU A 29 -9.25 13.92 -12.49
CA LEU A 29 -7.88 13.90 -11.96
C LEU A 29 -7.82 13.33 -10.54
N LYS A 30 -8.59 12.27 -10.26
CA LYS A 30 -8.39 11.48 -9.05
C LYS A 30 -7.12 10.67 -9.27
N GLY A 31 -5.99 11.27 -8.88
CA GLY A 31 -4.65 10.78 -9.15
C GLY A 31 -4.54 9.29 -8.87
N GLU A 32 -4.35 8.50 -9.92
CA GLU A 32 -3.68 7.22 -9.79
C GLU A 32 -2.28 7.52 -9.28
N GLU A 33 -2.03 7.24 -8.00
CA GLU A 33 -0.65 7.08 -7.52
C GLU A 33 0.00 6.08 -8.46
N ARG A 34 0.95 6.58 -9.28
CA ARG A 34 1.66 5.74 -10.24
C ARG A 34 2.38 4.69 -9.42
N ARG A 35 1.89 3.45 -9.51
CA ARG A 35 2.54 2.28 -8.92
C ARG A 35 3.93 2.18 -9.54
N VAL A 36 4.96 2.33 -8.72
CA VAL A 36 6.35 2.14 -9.12
C VAL A 36 6.78 0.82 -8.51
N GLU A 37 7.17 -0.12 -9.36
CA GLU A 37 7.69 -1.40 -8.90
C GLU A 37 9.03 -1.22 -8.18
N GLY A 38 9.25 -1.97 -7.11
CA GLY A 38 10.44 -1.78 -6.28
C GLY A 38 10.67 -2.84 -5.21
N GLU A 39 11.51 -2.46 -4.25
CA GLU A 39 11.85 -3.27 -3.09
C GLU A 39 10.68 -3.32 -2.09
N PRO A 40 10.52 -4.44 -1.35
CA PRO A 40 9.50 -4.54 -0.33
C PRO A 40 9.80 -3.60 0.84
N GLU A 41 8.75 -3.02 1.39
CA GLU A 41 8.85 -2.02 2.45
C GLU A 41 7.86 -2.28 3.57
N VAL A 42 8.32 -2.12 4.81
CA VAL A 42 7.45 -2.16 6.00
C VAL A 42 6.86 -0.78 6.22
N ILE A 43 5.54 -0.73 6.36
CA ILE A 43 4.80 0.53 6.55
C ILE A 43 4.18 0.66 7.94
N SER A 44 4.08 -0.46 8.66
CA SER A 44 3.55 -0.52 10.03
C SER A 44 4.24 -1.64 10.79
N SER A 45 4.54 -1.38 12.06
CA SER A 45 5.07 -2.36 13.00
C SER A 45 4.38 -2.17 14.34
N ILE A 46 3.81 -3.25 14.87
CA ILE A 46 3.12 -3.28 16.15
C ILE A 46 3.66 -4.46 16.94
N ILE A 47 4.06 -4.23 18.19
CA ILE A 47 4.47 -5.29 19.11
C ILE A 47 3.36 -5.45 20.14
N MET A 48 2.86 -6.67 20.30
CA MET A 48 1.81 -7.00 21.27
C MET A 48 2.08 -8.37 21.86
N ASN A 49 2.12 -8.47 23.20
CA ASN A 49 2.28 -9.74 23.92
C ASN A 49 3.51 -10.58 23.47
N ASN A 50 4.68 -9.95 23.29
CA ASN A 50 5.90 -10.60 22.77
C ASN A 50 5.81 -11.16 21.34
N GLU A 51 4.76 -10.80 20.61
CA GLU A 51 4.63 -11.06 19.17
C GLU A 51 4.76 -9.75 18.40
N GLN A 52 5.37 -9.81 17.22
CA GLN A 52 5.55 -8.66 16.36
C GLN A 52 4.73 -8.81 15.09
N TYR A 53 3.92 -7.81 14.79
CA TYR A 53 3.04 -7.73 13.64
C TYR A 53 3.58 -6.66 12.69
N LEU A 54 3.90 -7.06 11.47
CA LEU A 54 4.43 -6.21 10.42
C LEU A 54 3.46 -6.16 9.26
N THR A 55 3.21 -4.95 8.76
CA THR A 55 2.53 -4.75 7.48
C THR A 55 3.58 -4.38 6.44
N VAL A 56 3.72 -5.23 5.43
CA VAL A 56 4.70 -5.13 4.35
C VAL A 56 3.98 -4.85 3.03
N VAL A 57 4.53 -3.94 2.23
CA VAL A 57 4.11 -3.70 0.85
C VAL A 57 5.21 -4.23 -0.07
N ALA A 58 4.88 -5.18 -0.94
CA ALA A 58 5.83 -5.82 -1.85
C ALA A 58 6.26 -4.90 -3.01
N ASN A 59 5.49 -3.84 -3.27
CA ASN A 59 5.68 -2.88 -4.36
C ASN A 59 5.86 -3.59 -5.72
N ARG A 60 5.02 -4.59 -5.99
CA ARG A 60 5.04 -5.34 -7.26
C ARG A 60 3.68 -5.97 -7.50
N ASN A 61 3.37 -6.24 -8.77
CA ASN A 61 2.08 -6.80 -9.14
C ASN A 61 1.96 -8.29 -8.88
N GLU A 62 3.05 -9.05 -9.02
CA GLU A 62 3.08 -10.50 -8.79
C GLU A 62 4.37 -10.90 -8.07
N ILE A 63 4.29 -12.03 -7.34
CA ILE A 63 5.44 -12.68 -6.71
C ILE A 63 5.60 -14.05 -7.35
N GLU A 64 6.62 -14.19 -8.20
CA GLU A 64 6.85 -15.45 -8.95
C GLU A 64 7.19 -16.63 -8.02
N ASN A 65 7.97 -16.37 -6.97
CA ASN A 65 8.38 -17.38 -6.00
C ASN A 65 8.20 -16.87 -4.56
N GLU A 66 7.08 -17.28 -3.94
CA GLU A 66 6.69 -16.86 -2.60
C GLU A 66 7.66 -17.37 -1.51
N GLU A 67 8.32 -18.52 -1.72
CA GLU A 67 9.31 -19.05 -0.78
C GLU A 67 10.61 -18.23 -0.78
N GLU A 68 11.11 -17.89 -1.98
CA GLU A 68 12.28 -17.02 -2.11
C GLU A 68 12.00 -15.62 -1.59
N PHE A 69 10.80 -15.11 -1.85
CA PHE A 69 10.37 -13.82 -1.32
C PHE A 69 10.24 -13.84 0.21
N THR A 70 9.71 -14.92 0.78
CA THR A 70 9.66 -15.12 2.23
C THR A 70 11.06 -15.12 2.85
N LYS A 71 12.02 -15.80 2.23
CA LYS A 71 13.43 -15.79 2.67
C LYS A 71 14.04 -14.39 2.60
N LEU A 72 13.72 -13.62 1.55
CA LEU A 72 14.16 -12.22 1.42
C LEU A 72 13.61 -11.36 2.55
N LEU A 73 12.31 -11.44 2.86
CA LEU A 73 11.69 -10.66 3.92
C LEU A 73 12.27 -10.96 5.30
N ILE A 74 12.50 -12.25 5.60
CA ILE A 74 13.11 -12.67 6.85
C ILE A 74 14.53 -12.12 6.97
N LYS A 75 15.32 -12.22 5.89
CA LYS A 75 16.67 -11.66 5.87
C LYS A 75 16.64 -10.15 6.11
N MET A 76 15.75 -9.42 5.44
CA MET A 76 15.62 -7.97 5.64
C MET A 76 15.21 -7.59 7.05
N TYR A 77 14.36 -8.41 7.68
CA TYR A 77 13.96 -8.23 9.07
C TYR A 77 15.13 -8.47 10.04
N GLU A 78 15.86 -9.58 9.89
CA GLU A 78 17.01 -9.92 10.72
C GLU A 78 18.16 -8.91 10.57
N GLU A 79 18.37 -8.38 9.37
CA GLU A 79 19.36 -7.32 9.09
C GLU A 79 18.85 -5.92 9.42
N ASN A 80 17.57 -5.78 9.83
CA ASN A 80 16.90 -4.50 10.08
C ASN A 80 17.09 -3.49 8.92
N SER A 81 16.98 -3.99 7.68
CA SER A 81 17.38 -3.26 6.47
C SER A 81 16.21 -2.60 5.72
N PHE A 82 15.00 -2.63 6.27
CA PHE A 82 13.89 -1.88 5.69
C PHE A 82 14.13 -0.37 5.75
N HIS A 83 13.80 0.32 4.66
CA HIS A 83 14.09 1.75 4.51
C HIS A 83 13.21 2.64 5.41
N SER A 84 11.90 2.41 5.43
CA SER A 84 10.96 3.29 6.15
C SER A 84 10.88 3.06 7.66
N VAL A 85 11.11 1.84 8.13
CA VAL A 85 10.90 1.47 9.53
C VAL A 85 12.12 0.75 10.04
N LYS A 86 12.67 1.24 11.15
CA LYS A 86 13.73 0.55 11.90
C LYS A 86 13.12 -0.09 13.14
N PHE A 87 13.38 -1.37 13.34
CA PHE A 87 12.93 -2.08 14.52
C PHE A 87 13.90 -1.82 15.67
N SER A 88 13.38 -1.64 16.88
CA SER A 88 14.20 -1.68 18.08
C SER A 88 14.52 -3.15 18.38
N THR A 89 15.66 -3.61 17.90
CA THR A 89 16.18 -4.97 18.18
C THR A 89 16.57 -5.18 19.65
N ASP A 90 16.55 -4.12 20.47
CA ASP A 90 17.16 -4.13 21.80
C ASP A 90 16.26 -4.62 22.94
N LEU A 91 14.97 -4.95 22.70
CA LEU A 91 14.00 -4.99 23.82
C LEU A 91 13.09 -6.19 23.98
N VAL A 92 12.91 -7.10 23.02
CA VAL A 92 12.08 -8.30 23.24
C VAL A 92 12.54 -9.44 22.34
N ASP A 93 12.97 -10.55 22.94
CA ASP A 93 13.04 -11.85 22.27
C ASP A 93 11.63 -12.20 21.79
N THR A 94 11.32 -11.80 20.57
CA THR A 94 9.99 -11.95 19.99
C THR A 94 9.86 -13.40 19.54
N GLU A 95 9.03 -14.19 20.21
CA GLU A 95 8.86 -15.61 19.88
C GLU A 95 8.27 -15.81 18.48
N MET A 96 7.37 -14.90 18.07
CA MET A 96 6.69 -14.96 16.77
C MET A 96 6.61 -13.60 16.06
N VAL A 97 6.96 -13.59 14.78
CA VAL A 97 6.85 -12.45 13.88
C VAL A 97 5.83 -12.76 12.79
N TYR A 98 4.74 -12.00 12.75
CA TYR A 98 3.72 -12.03 11.72
C TYR A 98 3.98 -10.94 10.69
N MET A 99 4.02 -11.30 9.41
CA MET A 99 4.21 -10.37 8.29
C MET A 99 3.03 -10.46 7.34
N GLU A 100 2.20 -9.44 7.29
CA GLU A 100 1.14 -9.32 6.28
C GLU A 100 1.70 -8.58 5.06
N VAL A 101 1.80 -9.28 3.94
CA VAL A 101 2.40 -8.81 2.71
C VAL A 101 1.30 -8.47 1.70
N TYR A 102 1.26 -7.23 1.27
CA TYR A 102 0.34 -6.71 0.26
C TYR A 102 1.09 -6.37 -1.02
N SER A 103 0.53 -6.63 -2.20
CA SER A 103 1.15 -6.23 -3.49
C SER A 103 1.38 -4.71 -3.53
N TRP A 104 0.37 -3.95 -3.09
CA TRP A 104 0.35 -2.48 -3.08
C TRP A 104 -0.35 -1.91 -1.85
N ARG A 105 0.00 -0.67 -1.47
CA ARG A 105 -0.56 0.04 -0.30
C ARG A 105 -2.09 0.17 -0.33
N ASP A 106 -2.71 0.29 -1.50
CA ASP A 106 -4.17 0.32 -1.65
C ASP A 106 -4.87 -1.00 -1.24
N GLY A 107 -4.15 -2.12 -1.30
CA GLY A 107 -4.65 -3.45 -0.96
C GLY A 107 -4.96 -3.63 0.53
N ILE A 108 -4.33 -2.84 1.40
CA ILE A 108 -4.51 -2.91 2.86
C ILE A 108 -5.97 -2.73 3.28
N LYS A 109 -6.74 -1.96 2.50
CA LYS A 109 -8.16 -1.71 2.78
C LYS A 109 -9.08 -2.89 2.41
N LYS A 110 -8.59 -3.90 1.67
CA LYS A 110 -9.43 -4.95 1.07
C LYS A 110 -9.41 -6.30 1.80
N GLY A 111 -8.54 -6.51 2.79
CA GLY A 111 -8.67 -7.56 3.81
C GLY A 111 -8.84 -9.00 3.32
N ARG A 112 -8.47 -9.34 2.08
CA ARG A 112 -8.60 -10.71 1.55
C ARG A 112 -7.25 -11.42 1.54
N HIS A 113 -7.09 -12.31 2.50
CA HIS A 113 -5.91 -13.15 2.64
C HIS A 113 -5.92 -14.28 1.60
N ARG A 114 -4.79 -14.52 0.94
CA ARG A 114 -4.66 -15.55 -0.10
C ARG A 114 -3.85 -16.76 0.35
N LEU A 115 -2.73 -16.53 1.02
CA LEU A 115 -1.82 -17.59 1.38
C LEU A 115 -1.06 -17.29 2.67
N LYS A 116 -0.89 -18.30 3.52
CA LYS A 116 -0.10 -18.25 4.76
C LYS A 116 1.09 -19.20 4.63
N MET A 117 2.29 -18.68 4.84
CA MET A 117 3.53 -19.43 4.97
C MET A 117 4.04 -19.32 6.40
N GLU A 118 4.48 -20.45 6.96
CA GLU A 118 5.06 -20.50 8.30
C GLU A 118 6.46 -21.08 8.19
N THR A 119 7.44 -20.41 8.80
CA THR A 119 8.82 -20.89 8.86
C THR A 119 9.43 -20.60 10.22
N THR A 120 10.32 -21.47 10.67
CA THR A 120 10.98 -21.33 11.97
C THR A 120 12.47 -21.23 11.74
N THR A 121 13.08 -20.18 12.28
CA THR A 121 14.54 -20.02 12.32
C THR A 121 15.06 -20.34 13.71
N LYS A 122 16.37 -20.24 13.91
CA LYS A 122 17.00 -20.40 15.22
C LYS A 122 16.56 -19.32 16.23
N ASN A 123 16.12 -18.17 15.74
CA ASN A 123 15.89 -16.97 16.56
C ASN A 123 14.41 -16.70 16.82
N ALA A 124 13.54 -16.99 15.85
CA ALA A 124 12.10 -16.75 15.95
C ALA A 124 11.29 -17.61 14.97
N LYS A 125 9.98 -17.73 15.24
CA LYS A 125 9.00 -18.23 14.27
C LYS A 125 8.49 -17.07 13.42
N TYR A 126 8.43 -17.26 12.11
CA TYR A 126 7.92 -16.29 11.15
C TYR A 126 6.64 -16.83 10.50
N CYS A 127 5.60 -16.02 10.50
CA CYS A 127 4.35 -16.28 9.81
C CYS A 127 4.15 -15.19 8.75
N VAL A 128 4.34 -15.52 7.48
CA VAL A 128 4.18 -14.61 6.35
C VAL A 128 2.84 -14.86 5.67
N LEU A 129 2.01 -13.84 5.60
CA LEU A 129 0.66 -13.89 5.05
C LEU A 129 0.57 -13.00 3.83
N PHE A 130 0.39 -13.59 2.65
CA PHE A 130 0.21 -12.87 1.40
C PHE A 130 -1.27 -12.50 1.23
N VAL A 131 -1.53 -11.20 1.16
CA VAL A 131 -2.85 -10.58 1.09
C VAL A 131 -3.03 -9.94 -0.28
N ASP A 132 -4.01 -10.45 -1.03
CA ASP A 132 -4.32 -10.01 -2.40
C ASP A 132 -3.16 -10.13 -3.43
N ILE A 133 -2.23 -11.10 -3.22
CA ILE A 133 -1.20 -11.67 -4.13
C ILE A 133 -1.28 -11.30 -5.60
#